data_AF-A0A9X9X478-F1
#
_entry.id   AF-A0A9X9X478-F1
#
_cell.length_a   1.000
_cell.length_b   1.000
_cell.length_c   1.000
_cell.angle_alpha   90.00
_cell.angle_beta   90.00
_cell.angle_gamma   90.00
#
_symmetry.space_group_name_H-M   'P 1'
#
loop_
_entity.id
_entity.type
_entity.pdbx_description
1 polymer ?
#
loop_
_entity_poly.entity_id
_entity_poly.type
_entity_poly.pdbx_seq_one_letter_code
_entity_poly.pdbx_strand_id
1 'polypeptide(L)'
;MRKVQAGSRPHRTHARRAALVATALLLAGCETLVRHGEVVTRYAPATWAGGASLVIARVTVSPGAAAGQRMLAGAELAAFGAGRQGEPAGAETGPLSVPPTREAGAEGWANLTLPPGRHVLRLRAAYGLSDGGERSFAITVPATPRTLYIGTFRVTCAGVPAVGGCRIEPEPADETEAAAAMLAAHHPGAGAPLRALARPYPGRLDAAGLAPPGGVQIGVDTAAWMASIDWDAVAASMPRPDQAQPNAPRSERWPEEQPLLRPVSMNFSSSGSGAGIIFLPAAIVVALPIALVIHLAVQDHRQRSAEAGLRAAQEARRTMDAAQEQWGECARGIAATLSPASVEGHLHTALPPPRVAPAGPWRAAVRRVLLRQCGEPTANRHGVEVTTRWTAQRAGEAEPAFDAMFTRSVAGATPDPRLVHARRPPWELPVATEAACRPLADYCGAGGSALLLEDVVRGVTEARDAVAAAR
;
A
#
# COMPACT_ATOMS: atom_id res chain seq x y z
N MET A 1 -6.65 -54.24 69.01
CA MET A 1 -6.78 -53.01 69.82
C MET A 1 -6.79 -51.79 68.90
N ARG A 2 -7.62 -50.79 69.26
CA ARG A 2 -8.01 -49.58 68.51
C ARG A 2 -6.86 -48.60 68.15
N LYS A 3 -7.07 -47.88 67.03
CA LYS A 3 -6.94 -46.42 66.72
C LYS A 3 -6.28 -46.22 65.34
N VAL A 4 -6.98 -45.77 64.30
CA VAL A 4 -7.48 -44.40 63.98
C VAL A 4 -6.34 -43.42 63.64
N GLN A 5 -6.20 -43.11 62.34
CA GLN A 5 -6.32 -41.78 61.69
C GLN A 5 -5.21 -41.35 60.70
N ALA A 6 -5.71 -40.89 59.55
CA ALA A 6 -5.37 -39.66 58.82
C ALA A 6 -4.20 -39.59 57.82
N GLY A 7 -4.57 -39.10 56.63
CA GLY A 7 -3.73 -38.27 55.74
C GLY A 7 -2.94 -39.07 54.70
N SER A 8 -2.80 -38.66 53.44
CA SER A 8 -3.28 -37.51 52.69
C SER A 8 -2.98 -37.81 51.21
N ARG A 9 -3.90 -37.49 50.30
CA ARG A 9 -3.67 -37.53 48.83
C ARG A 9 -3.05 -36.20 48.39
N PRO A 10 -1.98 -36.20 47.57
CA PRO A 10 -1.71 -35.04 46.73
C PRO A 10 -1.27 -35.43 45.31
N HIS A 11 -2.19 -35.90 44.46
CA HIS A 11 -1.89 -36.03 43.02
C HIS A 11 -2.96 -35.43 42.08
N ARG A 12 -3.97 -34.73 42.61
CA ARG A 12 -4.99 -34.04 41.78
C ARG A 12 -4.75 -32.54 41.57
N THR A 13 -3.71 -31.97 42.16
CA THR A 13 -3.38 -30.54 42.04
C THR A 13 -2.49 -30.21 40.85
N HIS A 14 -1.64 -31.13 40.39
CA HIS A 14 -0.75 -30.86 39.24
C HIS A 14 -1.46 -30.88 37.88
N ALA A 15 -2.41 -31.80 37.68
CA ALA A 15 -3.19 -31.86 36.42
C ALA A 15 -4.16 -30.68 36.27
N ARG A 16 -4.72 -30.16 37.37
CA ARG A 16 -5.56 -28.94 37.35
C ARG A 16 -4.74 -27.68 37.11
N ARG A 17 -3.48 -27.63 37.58
CA ARG A 17 -2.56 -26.51 37.29
C ARG A 17 -2.09 -26.52 35.84
N ALA A 18 -1.83 -27.69 35.23
CA ALA A 18 -1.47 -27.77 33.81
C ALA A 18 -2.62 -27.35 32.88
N ALA A 19 -3.87 -27.72 33.20
CA ALA A 19 -5.04 -27.29 32.44
C ALA A 19 -5.32 -25.79 32.58
N LEU A 20 -5.11 -25.19 33.76
CA LEU A 20 -5.25 -23.74 33.96
C LEU A 20 -4.16 -22.94 33.23
N VAL A 21 -2.93 -23.45 33.12
CA VAL A 21 -1.85 -22.79 32.36
C VAL A 21 -2.10 -22.86 30.85
N ALA A 22 -2.65 -23.97 30.34
CA ALA A 22 -3.03 -24.09 28.93
C ALA A 22 -4.22 -23.18 28.55
N THR A 23 -5.22 -23.04 29.43
CA THR A 23 -6.34 -22.11 29.21
C THR A 23 -5.91 -20.65 29.38
N ALA A 24 -4.95 -20.34 30.27
CA ALA A 24 -4.37 -19.00 30.38
C ALA A 24 -3.52 -18.62 29.15
N LEU A 25 -2.80 -19.58 28.54
CA LEU A 25 -2.07 -19.38 27.28
C LEU A 25 -3.01 -19.24 26.07
N LEU A 26 -4.17 -19.90 26.09
CA LEU A 26 -5.20 -19.76 25.05
C LEU A 26 -6.05 -18.48 25.20
N LEU A 27 -6.22 -17.97 26.43
CA LEU A 27 -6.87 -16.67 26.68
C LEU A 27 -5.91 -15.48 26.53
N ALA A 28 -4.61 -15.67 26.73
CA ALA A 28 -3.59 -14.68 26.34
C ALA A 28 -3.42 -14.57 24.80
N GLY A 29 -3.90 -15.55 24.04
CA GLY A 29 -3.95 -15.51 22.57
C GLY A 29 -5.14 -14.76 21.96
N CYS A 30 -6.11 -14.33 22.80
CA CYS A 30 -7.31 -13.60 22.36
C CYS A 30 -7.35 -12.12 22.83
N GLU A 31 -6.27 -11.58 23.38
CA GLU A 31 -6.09 -10.13 23.61
C GLU A 31 -5.50 -9.39 22.40
N THR A 32 -5.75 -9.87 21.18
CA THR A 32 -5.39 -9.16 19.93
C THR A 32 -6.40 -8.08 19.52
N LEU A 33 -7.27 -7.65 20.44
CA LEU A 33 -8.32 -6.65 20.20
C LEU A 33 -8.40 -5.56 21.28
N VAL A 34 -7.27 -5.17 21.88
CA VAL A 34 -7.06 -3.82 22.48
C VAL A 34 -5.58 -3.45 22.34
N ARG A 35 -5.11 -3.20 21.11
CA ARG A 35 -3.82 -2.50 20.87
C ARG A 35 -4.09 -1.05 20.44
N HIS A 36 -4.70 -0.28 21.33
CA HIS A 36 -4.72 1.20 21.29
C HIS A 36 -4.30 1.83 22.62
N GLY A 37 -3.76 1.05 23.54
CA GLY A 37 -3.05 1.54 24.73
C GLY A 37 -1.63 1.00 24.71
N GLU A 38 -0.66 1.85 25.01
CA GLU A 38 0.78 1.55 25.12
C GLU A 38 1.56 1.36 23.79
N VAL A 39 1.62 2.43 23.00
CA VAL A 39 2.90 2.87 22.41
C VAL A 39 3.26 4.21 23.07
N VAL A 40 3.37 4.20 24.39
CA VAL A 40 3.93 5.30 25.17
C VAL A 40 5.05 4.70 26.00
N THR A 41 6.18 4.44 25.36
CA THR A 41 7.44 4.16 26.04
C THR A 41 8.60 4.73 25.24
N ARG A 42 8.98 5.95 25.64
CA ARG A 42 10.32 6.54 25.51
C ARG A 42 10.86 6.66 24.08
N TYR A 43 10.60 7.80 23.46
CA TYR A 43 11.53 8.39 22.49
C TYR A 43 12.84 8.71 23.23
N ALA A 44 13.72 7.72 23.28
CA ALA A 44 15.12 7.98 23.59
C ALA A 44 15.75 8.65 22.37
N PRO A 45 16.65 9.64 22.53
CA PRO A 45 17.49 10.17 21.44
C PRO A 45 18.30 9.09 20.69
N ALA A 46 18.26 7.83 21.15
CA ALA A 46 18.79 6.66 20.45
C ALA A 46 18.03 6.28 19.16
N THR A 47 16.79 6.73 18.92
CA THR A 47 16.11 6.51 17.61
C THR A 47 16.62 7.45 16.51
N TRP A 48 17.42 8.47 16.85
CA TRP A 48 18.18 9.28 15.88
C TRP A 48 19.42 8.56 15.32
N ALA A 49 19.73 7.36 15.81
CA ALA A 49 20.92 6.60 15.41
C ALA A 49 20.96 6.19 13.93
N GLY A 50 19.87 6.39 13.16
CA GLY A 50 19.79 6.10 11.73
C GLY A 50 19.98 7.30 10.78
N GLY A 51 20.26 8.50 11.28
CA GLY A 51 20.45 9.69 10.43
C GLY A 51 19.15 10.31 9.87
N ALA A 52 18.00 10.03 10.50
CA ALA A 52 16.71 10.59 10.12
C ALA A 52 16.38 11.91 10.86
N SER A 53 15.60 12.78 10.23
CA SER A 53 15.11 14.05 10.79
C SER A 53 13.73 13.89 11.43
N LEU A 54 13.48 14.65 12.51
CA LEU A 54 12.13 14.81 13.07
C LEU A 54 11.38 15.85 12.25
N VAL A 55 10.20 15.53 11.75
CA VAL A 55 9.38 16.40 10.91
C VAL A 55 8.06 16.65 11.61
N ILE A 56 7.65 17.91 11.71
CA ILE A 56 6.49 18.34 12.49
C ILE A 56 5.53 19.08 11.58
N ALA A 57 4.27 18.69 11.68
CA ALA A 57 3.16 19.30 10.99
C ALA A 57 2.03 19.59 11.98
N ARG A 58 1.18 20.54 11.62
CA ARG A 58 -0.10 20.73 12.31
C ARG A 58 -1.22 20.63 11.29
N VAL A 59 -2.34 20.03 11.66
CA VAL A 59 -3.56 20.07 10.85
C VAL A 59 -4.67 20.71 11.67
N THR A 60 -5.22 21.80 11.16
CA THR A 60 -6.28 22.56 11.82
C THR A 60 -7.53 22.63 10.96
N VAL A 61 -8.68 22.80 11.61
CA VAL A 61 -9.97 22.98 10.93
C VAL A 61 -10.45 24.41 11.19
N SER A 62 -10.99 25.08 10.19
CA SER A 62 -11.49 26.45 10.34
C SER A 62 -12.52 26.58 11.47
N PRO A 63 -12.52 27.72 12.20
CA PRO A 63 -13.46 27.96 13.29
C PRO A 63 -14.91 27.93 12.78
N GLY A 64 -15.77 27.13 13.45
CA GLY A 64 -17.18 26.95 13.11
C GLY A 64 -17.59 25.51 12.77
N ALA A 65 -16.63 24.64 12.45
CA ALA A 65 -16.84 23.20 12.36
C ALA A 65 -16.59 22.56 13.74
N ALA A 66 -17.47 21.66 14.20
CA ALA A 66 -17.29 20.99 15.49
C ALA A 66 -15.92 20.32 15.57
N ALA A 67 -15.08 20.79 16.49
CA ALA A 67 -13.73 20.28 16.71
C ALA A 67 -13.79 18.82 17.17
N GLY A 68 -13.56 17.91 16.24
CA GLY A 68 -13.37 16.49 16.50
C GLY A 68 -12.27 15.98 15.59
N GLN A 69 -11.33 15.24 16.16
CA GLN A 69 -10.14 14.64 15.54
C GLN A 69 -10.41 13.69 14.33
N ARG A 70 -11.60 13.73 13.73
CA ARG A 70 -12.08 12.82 12.68
C ARG A 70 -12.36 13.51 11.34
N MET A 71 -11.70 14.64 11.04
CA MET A 71 -11.89 15.34 9.76
C MET A 71 -10.80 15.09 8.71
N LEU A 72 -9.70 14.42 9.06
CA LEU A 72 -8.81 13.78 8.09
C LEU A 72 -9.28 12.33 7.89
N ALA A 73 -9.54 11.94 6.64
CA ALA A 73 -9.79 10.53 6.28
C ALA A 73 -8.49 9.73 6.31
N GLY A 74 -7.38 10.41 6.03
CA GLY A 74 -6.07 9.81 5.94
C GLY A 74 -5.02 10.83 5.57
N ALA A 75 -3.79 10.50 5.92
CA ALA A 75 -2.61 11.10 5.35
C ALA A 75 -1.75 9.95 4.83
N GLU A 76 -1.13 10.15 3.68
CA GLU A 76 -0.24 9.18 3.06
C GLU A 76 1.08 9.88 2.79
N LEU A 77 2.18 9.23 3.13
CA LEU A 77 3.52 9.76 2.95
C LEU A 77 4.37 8.75 2.19
N ALA A 78 5.12 9.23 1.22
CA ALA A 78 6.06 8.39 0.49
C ALA A 78 7.34 9.14 0.12
N ALA A 79 8.44 8.40 0.09
CA ALA A 79 9.68 8.89 -0.49
C ALA A 79 9.47 9.16 -1.99
N PHE A 80 9.98 10.29 -2.46
CA PHE A 80 9.81 10.71 -3.84
C PHE A 80 10.49 9.69 -4.76
N GLY A 81 9.68 9.01 -5.56
CA GLY A 81 10.17 8.06 -6.54
C GLY A 81 10.42 6.64 -6.03
N ALA A 82 9.95 6.29 -4.83
CA ALA A 82 9.89 4.91 -4.36
C ALA A 82 8.96 4.08 -5.26
N GLY A 83 9.54 3.18 -6.03
CA GLY A 83 8.82 2.34 -6.99
C GLY A 83 9.25 0.87 -7.00
N ARG A 84 10.26 0.50 -6.21
CA ARG A 84 10.82 -0.86 -6.18
C ARG A 84 10.34 -1.63 -4.95
N GLN A 85 9.95 -2.89 -5.14
CA GLN A 85 9.96 -3.86 -4.04
C GLN A 85 11.42 -4.04 -3.58
N GLY A 86 11.70 -3.82 -2.29
CA GLY A 86 13.02 -3.96 -1.69
C GLY A 86 13.73 -2.66 -1.33
N GLU A 87 13.23 -1.51 -1.78
CA GLU A 87 13.44 -0.27 -1.01
C GLU A 87 12.72 -0.48 0.33
N PRO A 88 13.35 -0.26 1.50
CA PRO A 88 12.60 -0.28 2.73
C PRO A 88 11.44 0.68 2.52
N ALA A 89 10.21 0.18 2.68
CA ALA A 89 9.06 1.04 2.93
C ALA A 89 9.32 1.72 4.28
N GLY A 90 10.24 2.69 4.27
CA GLY A 90 10.68 3.45 5.43
C GLY A 90 9.66 4.52 5.81
N ALA A 91 8.56 4.64 5.08
CA ALA A 91 7.38 5.36 5.49
C ALA A 91 6.18 4.45 5.23
N GLU A 92 5.60 3.97 6.32
CA GLU A 92 4.30 3.33 6.33
C GLU A 92 3.32 4.18 5.52
N THR A 93 2.63 3.57 4.55
CA THR A 93 1.34 4.07 4.09
C THR A 93 0.37 3.94 5.28
N GLY A 94 0.42 4.90 6.17
CA GLY A 94 -0.34 4.96 7.41
C GLY A 94 -0.62 6.42 7.79
N PRO A 95 -1.57 6.66 8.71
CA PRO A 95 -1.89 8.02 9.14
C PRO A 95 -0.61 8.75 9.58
N LEU A 96 -0.56 10.07 9.36
CA LEU A 96 0.47 10.94 9.96
C LEU A 96 0.66 10.50 11.42
N SER A 97 1.87 10.05 11.76
CA SER A 97 2.52 10.35 13.05
C SER A 97 1.73 10.20 14.35
N VAL A 98 2.18 9.35 15.28
CA VAL A 98 1.84 9.45 16.71
C VAL A 98 1.93 10.93 17.15
N PRO A 99 0.85 11.53 17.69
CA PRO A 99 0.91 12.91 18.13
C PRO A 99 1.95 13.06 19.26
N PRO A 100 2.65 14.21 19.37
CA PRO A 100 3.72 14.40 20.35
C PRO A 100 3.29 14.07 21.79
N THR A 101 2.04 14.40 22.13
CA THR A 101 1.28 13.95 23.30
C THR A 101 -0.21 13.88 22.94
N ARG A 102 -1.06 13.40 23.85
CA ARG A 102 -2.52 13.43 23.66
C ARG A 102 -3.05 14.86 23.53
N GLU A 103 -2.50 15.79 24.32
CA GLU A 103 -2.85 17.22 24.29
C GLU A 103 -2.42 17.86 22.96
N ALA A 104 -1.18 17.65 22.53
CA ALA A 104 -0.70 18.15 21.25
C ALA A 104 -1.51 17.57 20.07
N GLY A 105 -1.91 16.31 20.16
CA GLY A 105 -2.80 15.69 19.18
C GLY A 105 -4.22 16.26 19.17
N ALA A 106 -4.72 16.77 20.30
CA ALA A 106 -6.01 17.48 20.34
C ALA A 106 -5.93 18.84 19.62
N GLU A 107 -4.75 19.45 19.61
CA GLU A 107 -4.47 20.69 18.87
C GLU A 107 -4.06 20.48 17.40
N GLY A 108 -4.08 19.22 16.94
CA GLY A 108 -3.80 18.85 15.56
C GLY A 108 -2.32 18.67 15.22
N TRP A 109 -1.43 18.63 16.21
CA TRP A 109 0.00 18.39 15.98
C TRP A 109 0.29 16.91 15.66
N ALA A 110 1.13 16.71 14.65
CA ALA A 110 1.69 15.42 14.28
C ALA A 110 3.20 15.58 14.09
N ASN A 111 3.95 14.53 14.43
CA ASN A 111 5.37 14.43 14.11
C ASN A 111 5.63 13.21 13.23
N LEU A 112 6.78 13.09 12.58
CA LEU A 112 7.21 11.98 11.73
C LEU A 112 8.73 11.90 11.81
N THR A 113 9.31 10.71 11.61
CA THR A 113 10.77 10.58 11.43
C THR A 113 11.03 10.22 9.98
N LEU A 114 11.76 11.07 9.25
CA LEU A 114 12.02 10.88 7.81
C LEU A 114 13.50 10.82 7.49
N PRO A 115 13.95 9.88 6.64
CA PRO A 115 15.31 9.90 6.14
C PRO A 115 15.53 11.12 5.23
N PRO A 116 16.79 11.53 5.03
CA PRO A 116 17.15 12.56 4.06
C PRO A 116 16.57 12.29 2.67
N GLY A 117 16.17 13.35 1.97
CA GLY A 117 15.63 13.27 0.62
C GLY A 117 14.33 14.03 0.44
N ARG A 118 13.73 13.87 -0.76
CA ARG A 118 12.45 14.46 -1.10
C ARG A 118 11.33 13.47 -0.80
N HIS A 119 10.23 13.96 -0.26
CA HIS A 119 9.05 13.18 0.10
C HIS A 119 7.79 13.87 -0.43
N VAL A 120 6.72 13.10 -0.66
CA VAL A 120 5.39 13.64 -0.96
C VAL A 120 4.43 13.28 0.15
N LEU A 121 3.85 14.30 0.78
CA LEU A 121 2.77 14.19 1.74
C LEU A 121 1.44 14.43 1.04
N ARG A 122 0.55 13.44 1.07
CA ARG A 122 -0.84 13.57 0.62
C ARG A 122 -1.75 13.65 1.83
N LEU A 123 -2.62 14.65 1.84
CA LEU A 123 -3.66 14.85 2.84
C LEU A 123 -5.02 14.63 2.20
N ARG A 124 -5.91 13.92 2.89
CA ARG A 124 -7.29 13.69 2.47
C ARG A 124 -8.27 14.04 3.59
N ALA A 125 -9.27 14.85 3.27
CA ALA A 125 -10.37 15.19 4.17
C ALA A 125 -11.38 14.03 4.28
N ALA A 126 -11.91 13.78 5.48
CA ALA A 126 -12.77 12.64 5.84
C ALA A 126 -14.07 12.51 5.02
N TYR A 127 -14.53 13.60 4.42
CA TYR A 127 -15.81 13.69 3.71
C TYR A 127 -15.70 14.47 2.39
N GLY A 128 -14.49 14.63 1.84
CA GLY A 128 -14.27 15.35 0.58
C GLY A 128 -14.61 14.49 -0.63
N LEU A 129 -15.83 14.64 -1.17
CA LEU A 129 -16.22 14.09 -2.49
C LEU A 129 -15.94 15.07 -3.65
N SER A 130 -15.44 16.27 -3.37
CA SER A 130 -15.21 17.35 -4.33
C SER A 130 -13.73 17.56 -4.64
N ASP A 131 -13.44 18.15 -5.80
CA ASP A 131 -12.12 18.69 -6.14
C ASP A 131 -11.61 19.60 -5.01
N GLY A 132 -10.50 19.20 -4.37
CA GLY A 132 -9.92 19.89 -3.21
C GLY A 132 -10.06 19.16 -1.87
N GLY A 133 -10.81 18.06 -1.81
CA GLY A 133 -10.84 17.14 -0.66
C GLY A 133 -9.52 16.39 -0.43
N GLU A 134 -8.59 16.54 -1.37
CA GLU A 134 -7.27 15.94 -1.35
C GLU A 134 -6.22 16.91 -1.88
N ARG A 135 -5.04 16.93 -1.24
CA ARG A 135 -3.91 17.75 -1.64
C ARG A 135 -2.60 17.02 -1.41
N SER A 136 -1.65 17.24 -2.30
CA SER A 136 -0.28 16.72 -2.18
C SER A 136 0.72 17.86 -2.00
N PHE A 137 1.75 17.61 -1.21
CA PHE A 137 2.79 18.55 -0.87
C PHE A 137 4.17 17.90 -0.96
N ALA A 138 5.14 18.61 -1.52
CA ALA A 138 6.53 18.20 -1.55
C ALA A 138 7.26 18.69 -0.29
N ILE A 139 8.07 17.80 0.30
CA ILE A 139 8.89 18.06 1.49
C ILE A 139 10.33 17.70 1.15
N THR A 140 11.29 18.56 1.50
CA THR A 140 12.72 18.23 1.46
C THR A 140 13.26 18.05 2.88
N VAL A 141 13.89 16.91 3.13
CA VAL A 141 14.58 16.58 4.37
C VAL A 141 16.10 16.65 4.13
N PRO A 142 16.85 17.46 4.90
CA PRO A 142 18.29 17.62 4.71
C PRO A 142 19.06 16.35 5.10
N ALA A 143 20.28 16.22 4.56
CA ALA A 143 21.20 15.12 4.88
C ALA A 143 21.63 15.10 6.35
N THR A 144 21.76 16.27 6.96
CA THR A 144 22.03 16.39 8.40
C THR A 144 20.72 16.27 9.18
N PRO A 145 20.60 15.36 10.14
CA PRO A 145 19.42 15.25 11.00
C PRO A 145 19.08 16.58 11.68
N ARG A 146 17.81 17.00 11.53
CA ARG A 146 17.26 18.22 12.13
C ARG A 146 15.83 17.97 12.60
N THR A 147 15.34 18.85 13.44
CA THR A 147 13.90 19.01 13.68
C THR A 147 13.37 20.02 12.67
N LEU A 148 12.40 19.64 11.85
CA LEU A 148 11.81 20.45 10.79
C LEU A 148 10.35 20.73 11.12
N TYR A 149 9.90 21.94 10.85
CA TYR A 149 8.49 22.29 10.80
C TYR A 149 8.07 22.51 9.35
N ILE A 150 7.13 21.69 8.87
CA ILE A 150 6.69 21.67 7.46
C ILE A 150 5.38 22.43 7.23
N GLY A 151 4.80 23.01 8.29
CA GLY A 151 3.67 23.91 8.18
C GLY A 151 2.40 23.43 8.88
N THR A 152 1.42 24.34 8.91
CA THR A 152 0.07 24.11 9.41
C THR A 152 -0.89 24.00 8.23
N PHE A 153 -1.47 22.82 8.02
CA PHE A 153 -2.41 22.53 6.94
C PHE A 153 -3.84 22.78 7.44
N ARG A 154 -4.53 23.72 6.79
CA ARG A 154 -5.89 24.09 7.17
C ARG A 154 -6.92 23.34 6.34
N VAL A 155 -7.91 22.79 7.02
CA VAL A 155 -9.08 22.17 6.42
C VAL A 155 -10.25 23.14 6.58
N THR A 156 -10.79 23.61 5.46
CA THR A 156 -11.97 24.47 5.43
C THR A 156 -13.16 23.62 4.98
N CYS A 157 -14.25 23.62 5.75
CA CYS A 157 -15.46 22.88 5.39
C CYS A 157 -16.59 23.87 5.11
N ALA A 158 -17.25 23.73 3.95
CA ALA A 158 -18.41 24.54 3.61
C ALA A 158 -19.68 23.91 4.23
N GLY A 159 -20.29 24.59 5.21
CA GLY A 159 -21.53 24.12 5.84
C GLY A 159 -21.34 23.04 6.91
N VAL A 160 -22.37 22.24 7.16
CA VAL A 160 -22.34 21.21 8.22
C VAL A 160 -21.33 20.11 7.84
N PRO A 161 -20.35 19.76 8.72
CA PRO A 161 -19.24 18.85 8.40
C PRO A 161 -19.63 17.45 7.90
N ALA A 162 -20.88 17.04 8.14
CA ALA A 162 -21.40 15.72 7.74
C ALA A 162 -21.88 15.67 6.27
N VAL A 163 -22.05 16.82 5.62
CA VAL A 163 -22.67 16.92 4.27
C VAL A 163 -21.88 17.83 3.32
N GLY A 164 -21.03 18.71 3.85
CA GLY A 164 -20.24 19.66 3.08
C GLY A 164 -18.87 19.15 2.65
N GLY A 165 -18.48 19.44 1.40
CA GLY A 165 -17.15 19.16 0.86
C GLY A 165 -16.07 19.93 1.60
N CYS A 166 -15.39 19.29 2.55
CA CYS A 166 -14.19 19.84 3.16
C CYS A 166 -13.07 19.90 2.12
N ARG A 167 -12.32 21.00 2.12
CA ARG A 167 -11.16 21.23 1.26
C ARG A 167 -9.93 21.53 2.09
N ILE A 168 -8.78 21.04 1.64
CA ILE A 168 -7.48 21.38 2.22
C ILE A 168 -6.96 22.63 1.51
N GLU A 169 -6.56 23.64 2.29
CA GLU A 169 -5.95 24.86 1.76
C GLU A 169 -4.67 24.50 0.97
N PRO A 170 -4.43 25.19 -0.16
CA PRO A 170 -3.36 24.81 -1.08
C PRO A 170 -1.97 25.13 -0.54
N GLU A 171 -1.84 26.06 0.41
CA GLU A 171 -0.58 26.49 0.98
C GLU A 171 -0.59 26.23 2.50
N PRO A 172 0.48 25.63 3.06
CA PRO A 172 0.60 25.51 4.50
C PRO A 172 0.88 26.87 5.15
N ALA A 173 0.21 27.13 6.27
CA ALA A 173 0.48 28.31 7.09
C ALA A 173 1.77 28.13 7.90
N ASP A 174 2.43 29.25 8.19
CA ASP A 174 3.64 29.28 9.00
C ASP A 174 3.31 29.60 10.46
N GLU A 175 3.43 28.59 11.32
CA GLU A 175 3.29 28.71 12.78
C GLU A 175 4.58 28.21 13.47
N THR A 176 5.75 28.55 12.92
CA THR A 176 7.05 28.10 13.44
C THR A 176 7.23 28.40 14.93
N GLU A 177 6.78 29.56 15.41
CA GLU A 177 6.83 29.92 16.84
C GLU A 177 5.94 29.01 17.70
N ALA A 178 4.73 28.70 17.24
CA ALA A 178 3.84 27.77 17.94
C ALA A 178 4.41 26.35 17.96
N ALA A 179 5.06 25.92 16.87
CA ALA A 179 5.76 24.64 16.80
C ALA A 179 6.92 24.59 17.80
N ALA A 180 7.69 25.69 17.93
CA ALA A 180 8.77 25.80 18.90
C ALA A 180 8.25 25.75 20.35
N ALA A 181 7.15 26.44 20.65
CA ALA A 181 6.51 26.39 21.96
C ALA A 181 5.98 24.98 22.30
N MET A 182 5.32 24.33 21.34
CA MET A 182 4.84 22.95 21.48
C MET A 182 6.00 21.99 21.75
N LEU A 183 7.09 22.10 20.99
CA LEU A 183 8.30 21.30 21.22
C LEU A 183 8.94 21.59 22.57
N ALA A 184 9.07 22.85 22.99
CA ALA A 184 9.64 23.18 24.29
C ALA A 184 8.81 22.59 25.45
N ALA A 185 7.48 22.60 25.33
CA ALA A 185 6.57 22.08 26.34
C ALA A 185 6.55 20.54 26.41
N HIS A 186 6.59 19.87 25.25
CA HIS A 186 6.34 18.43 25.16
C HIS A 186 7.55 17.58 24.78
N HIS A 187 8.56 18.17 24.13
CA HIS A 187 9.76 17.51 23.56
C HIS A 187 11.01 18.40 23.66
N PRO A 188 11.43 18.86 24.86
CA PRO A 188 12.50 19.85 25.01
C PRO A 188 13.86 19.39 24.45
N GLY A 189 14.07 18.08 24.31
CA GLY A 189 15.27 17.51 23.70
C GLY A 189 15.35 17.64 22.18
N ALA A 190 14.25 17.94 21.48
CA ALA A 190 14.20 18.02 20.01
C ALA A 190 14.88 19.29 19.44
N GLY A 191 15.19 20.28 20.29
CA GLY A 191 15.71 21.57 19.87
C GLY A 191 14.68 22.43 19.13
N ALA A 192 15.11 23.62 18.71
CA ALA A 192 14.25 24.54 17.95
C ALA A 192 14.00 23.98 16.52
N PRO A 193 12.74 24.02 16.03
CA PRO A 193 12.43 23.53 14.70
C PRO A 193 12.99 24.47 13.63
N LEU A 194 13.65 23.92 12.62
CA LEU A 194 13.98 24.63 11.40
C LEU A 194 12.72 24.77 10.54
N ARG A 195 12.41 26.00 10.14
CA ARG A 195 11.32 26.28 9.20
C ARG A 195 11.63 25.71 7.82
N ALA A 196 10.80 24.78 7.35
CA ALA A 196 10.93 24.11 6.06
C ALA A 196 9.54 23.81 5.47
N LEU A 197 8.75 24.85 5.22
CA LEU A 197 7.36 24.73 4.78
C LEU A 197 7.24 23.83 3.53
N ALA A 198 6.29 22.90 3.58
CA ALA A 198 5.97 22.04 2.46
C ALA A 198 5.46 22.87 1.27
N ARG A 199 5.77 22.43 0.05
CA ARG A 199 5.35 23.14 -1.17
C ARG A 199 4.19 22.41 -1.84
N PRO A 200 3.25 23.09 -2.50
CA PRO A 200 2.23 22.43 -3.32
C PRO A 200 2.87 21.48 -4.33
N TYR A 201 2.26 20.31 -4.53
CA TYR A 201 2.71 19.32 -5.50
C TYR A 201 1.60 19.00 -6.52
N PRO A 202 1.86 19.11 -7.83
CA PRO A 202 3.08 19.66 -8.43
C PRO A 202 3.18 21.17 -8.16
N GLY A 203 4.41 21.71 -8.21
CA GLY A 203 4.59 23.16 -8.22
C GLY A 203 4.03 23.77 -9.50
N ARG A 204 3.49 24.99 -9.44
CA ARG A 204 3.02 25.69 -10.64
C ARG A 204 4.20 26.17 -11.47
N LEU A 205 4.13 25.99 -12.79
CA LEU A 205 5.22 26.37 -13.70
C LEU A 205 5.45 27.87 -13.77
N ASP A 206 4.37 28.65 -13.80
CA ASP A 206 4.39 30.10 -13.89
C ASP A 206 5.03 30.73 -12.65
N ALA A 207 4.68 30.25 -11.46
CA ALA A 207 5.27 30.64 -10.19
C ALA A 207 6.76 30.27 -10.12
N ALA A 208 7.16 29.23 -10.84
CA ALA A 208 8.56 28.86 -10.99
C ALA A 208 9.31 29.66 -12.08
N GLY A 209 8.65 30.58 -12.80
CA GLY A 209 9.28 31.34 -13.88
C GLY A 209 9.87 30.47 -14.99
N LEU A 210 9.38 29.23 -15.14
CA LEU A 210 9.88 28.27 -16.11
C LEU A 210 9.07 28.35 -17.39
N ALA A 211 9.75 28.43 -18.53
CA ALA A 211 9.12 28.22 -19.83
C ALA A 211 8.65 26.76 -19.96
N PRO A 212 7.61 26.48 -20.76
CA PRO A 212 7.21 25.10 -21.05
C PRO A 212 8.35 24.28 -21.63
N PRO A 213 8.29 22.95 -21.49
CA PRO A 213 9.27 22.05 -22.07
C PRO A 213 9.21 22.04 -23.62
N GLY A 214 10.01 22.91 -24.25
CA GLY A 214 10.22 22.94 -25.71
C GLY A 214 11.45 22.15 -26.18
N GLY A 215 12.47 22.04 -25.33
CA GLY A 215 13.67 21.23 -25.54
C GLY A 215 13.98 20.44 -24.27
N VAL A 216 13.88 19.12 -24.34
CA VAL A 216 13.95 18.23 -23.17
C VAL A 216 15.08 17.23 -23.36
N GLN A 217 15.94 17.08 -22.36
CA GLN A 217 16.85 15.94 -22.30
C GLN A 217 16.04 14.73 -21.84
N ILE A 218 15.75 13.81 -22.75
CA ILE A 218 15.01 12.59 -22.47
C ILE A 218 16.03 11.47 -22.25
N GLY A 219 15.86 10.70 -21.18
CA GLY A 219 16.66 9.51 -20.91
C GLY A 219 15.88 8.47 -20.13
N VAL A 220 16.55 7.38 -19.78
CA VAL A 220 16.00 6.30 -18.96
C VAL A 220 16.71 6.25 -17.61
N ASP A 221 15.96 6.28 -16.52
CA ASP A 221 16.51 6.11 -15.16
C ASP A 221 16.70 4.63 -14.88
N THR A 222 17.87 4.09 -15.22
CA THR A 222 18.21 2.67 -15.03
C THR A 222 18.19 2.22 -13.57
N ALA A 223 18.47 3.13 -12.63
CA ALA A 223 18.44 2.84 -11.20
C ALA A 223 17.01 2.68 -10.68
N ALA A 224 16.04 3.37 -11.29
CA ALA A 224 14.62 3.21 -10.99
C ALA A 224 13.88 2.29 -11.98
N TRP A 225 14.55 1.84 -13.03
CA TRP A 225 13.93 1.11 -14.14
C TRP A 225 13.24 -0.15 -13.64
N MET A 226 11.95 -0.22 -13.93
CA MET A 226 11.15 -1.42 -13.72
C MET A 226 10.38 -1.72 -14.99
N ALA A 227 10.68 -2.89 -15.55
CA ALA A 227 9.87 -3.55 -16.55
C ALA A 227 9.33 -4.84 -15.94
N SER A 228 8.01 -4.98 -15.87
CA SER A 228 7.37 -6.21 -15.40
C SER A 228 6.25 -6.63 -16.34
N ILE A 229 6.09 -7.94 -16.45
CA ILE A 229 4.95 -8.62 -17.05
C ILE A 229 4.32 -9.43 -15.93
N ASP A 230 3.01 -9.30 -15.72
CA ASP A 230 2.27 -10.13 -14.77
C ASP A 230 1.96 -11.50 -15.37
N TRP A 231 2.87 -12.44 -15.13
CA TRP A 231 2.74 -13.80 -15.62
C TRP A 231 1.63 -14.59 -14.94
N ASP A 232 1.34 -14.28 -13.68
CA ASP A 232 0.23 -14.92 -12.98
C ASP A 232 -1.10 -14.51 -13.65
N ALA A 233 -1.21 -13.23 -14.03
CA ALA A 233 -2.33 -12.72 -14.82
C ALA A 233 -2.44 -13.36 -16.21
N VAL A 234 -1.31 -13.50 -16.94
CA VAL A 234 -1.27 -14.13 -18.28
C VAL A 234 -1.63 -15.61 -18.23
N ALA A 235 -1.20 -16.34 -17.21
CA ALA A 235 -1.52 -17.75 -17.07
C ALA A 235 -2.95 -17.96 -16.55
N ALA A 236 -3.47 -17.07 -15.70
CA ALA A 236 -4.87 -17.08 -15.28
C ALA A 236 -5.84 -16.83 -16.45
N SER A 237 -5.38 -16.18 -17.51
CA SER A 237 -6.16 -15.91 -18.72
C SER A 237 -6.09 -17.01 -19.77
N MET A 238 -5.32 -18.06 -19.53
CA MET A 238 -5.33 -19.24 -20.39
C MET A 238 -6.55 -20.13 -20.11
N PRO A 239 -7.12 -20.77 -21.14
CA PRO A 239 -8.15 -21.79 -20.95
C PRO A 239 -7.62 -22.88 -20.02
N ARG A 240 -8.38 -23.21 -18.96
CA ARG A 240 -8.02 -24.35 -18.12
C ARG A 240 -8.13 -25.66 -18.92
N PRO A 241 -7.26 -26.66 -18.67
CA PRO A 241 -7.30 -27.93 -19.39
C PRO A 241 -8.64 -28.66 -19.29
N ASP A 242 -9.41 -28.44 -18.22
CA ASP A 242 -10.74 -29.01 -18.00
C ASP A 242 -11.87 -28.27 -18.76
N GLN A 243 -11.62 -27.04 -19.21
CA GLN A 243 -12.52 -26.23 -20.04
C GLN A 243 -12.23 -26.33 -21.55
N ALA A 244 -11.07 -26.87 -21.93
CA ALA A 244 -10.80 -27.32 -23.28
C ALA A 244 -11.66 -28.57 -23.57
N GLN A 245 -12.93 -28.34 -23.95
CA GLN A 245 -13.96 -29.36 -24.14
C GLN A 245 -13.44 -30.72 -24.66
N PRO A 246 -13.83 -31.79 -23.96
CA PRO A 246 -14.42 -32.94 -24.60
C PRO A 246 -15.87 -33.06 -24.14
N ASN A 247 -16.80 -33.04 -25.08
CA ASN A 247 -18.20 -33.36 -24.87
C ASN A 247 -18.38 -34.62 -24.00
N ALA A 248 -18.85 -34.47 -22.75
CA ALA A 248 -19.65 -35.46 -22.04
C ALA A 248 -20.20 -34.86 -20.73
N PRO A 249 -21.52 -34.91 -20.47
CA PRO A 249 -22.04 -34.64 -19.13
C PRO A 249 -21.65 -35.81 -18.22
N ARG A 250 -20.62 -35.65 -17.39
CA ARG A 250 -20.44 -36.53 -16.22
C ARG A 250 -21.39 -36.06 -15.14
N SER A 251 -22.56 -36.71 -15.08
CA SER A 251 -23.39 -36.74 -13.89
C SER A 251 -22.64 -37.51 -12.79
N GLU A 252 -21.77 -36.83 -12.04
CA GLU A 252 -21.39 -37.32 -10.72
C GLU A 252 -22.62 -37.17 -9.82
N ARG A 253 -23.24 -38.31 -9.51
CA ARG A 253 -24.22 -38.44 -8.44
C ARG A 253 -23.63 -37.84 -7.17
N TRP A 254 -24.21 -36.73 -6.72
CA TRP A 254 -24.18 -36.36 -5.32
C TRP A 254 -24.72 -37.54 -4.50
N PRO A 255 -24.07 -37.96 -3.40
CA PRO A 255 -24.79 -38.69 -2.37
C PRO A 255 -25.76 -37.71 -1.71
N GLU A 256 -27.02 -37.76 -2.13
CA GLU A 256 -28.13 -37.48 -1.22
C GLU A 256 -27.93 -38.40 -0.01
N GLU A 257 -27.69 -37.76 1.14
CA GLU A 257 -27.81 -38.24 2.53
C GLU A 257 -26.62 -37.72 3.36
N GLN A 258 -26.69 -36.44 3.73
CA GLN A 258 -26.15 -36.02 5.02
C GLN A 258 -27.33 -35.92 6.00
N PRO A 259 -27.38 -36.71 7.08
CA PRO A 259 -28.34 -36.46 8.13
C PRO A 259 -28.00 -35.11 8.77
N LEU A 260 -28.99 -34.21 8.76
CA LEU A 260 -29.03 -32.97 9.52
C LEU A 260 -28.39 -33.16 10.90
N LEU A 261 -27.23 -32.54 11.12
CA LEU A 261 -26.74 -32.27 12.46
C LEU A 261 -27.76 -31.33 13.13
N ARG A 262 -28.72 -31.90 13.83
CA ARG A 262 -29.61 -31.16 14.74
C ARG A 262 -28.74 -30.40 15.74
N PRO A 263 -28.96 -29.10 15.96
CA PRO A 263 -28.35 -28.41 17.09
C PRO A 263 -28.90 -29.04 18.38
N VAL A 264 -28.05 -29.76 19.12
CA VAL A 264 -28.36 -30.14 20.50
C VAL A 264 -28.22 -28.87 21.33
N SER A 265 -29.33 -28.16 21.54
CA SER A 265 -29.42 -27.08 22.52
C SER A 265 -29.30 -27.69 23.92
N MET A 266 -28.12 -27.66 24.52
CA MET A 266 -27.98 -27.95 25.95
C MET A 266 -28.31 -26.67 26.72
N ASN A 267 -29.59 -26.51 27.06
CA ASN A 267 -30.03 -25.57 28.10
C ASN A 267 -29.53 -26.12 29.45
N PHE A 268 -28.45 -25.54 29.97
CA PHE A 268 -28.08 -25.72 31.38
C PHE A 268 -28.92 -24.77 32.23
N SER A 269 -30.09 -25.24 32.63
CA SER A 269 -30.84 -24.61 33.73
C SER A 269 -30.24 -25.07 35.04
N SER A 270 -29.35 -24.25 35.61
CA SER A 270 -28.76 -24.49 36.92
C SER A 270 -29.75 -24.07 38.01
N SER A 271 -30.41 -25.04 38.64
CA SER A 271 -30.99 -24.87 39.97
C SER A 271 -30.82 -26.16 40.75
N GLY A 272 -30.23 -26.09 41.93
CA GLY A 272 -30.32 -27.18 42.91
C GLY A 272 -28.97 -27.67 43.43
N SER A 273 -28.66 -27.20 44.63
CA SER A 273 -27.56 -27.56 45.51
C SER A 273 -27.52 -29.06 45.85
N GLY A 274 -26.33 -29.66 45.82
CA GLY A 274 -26.00 -30.84 46.64
C GLY A 274 -26.02 -32.20 45.94
N ALA A 275 -24.85 -32.63 45.43
CA ALA A 275 -24.35 -34.02 45.43
C ALA A 275 -23.06 -34.11 44.60
N GLY A 276 -21.94 -33.66 45.17
CA GLY A 276 -20.63 -33.95 44.61
C GLY A 276 -20.25 -35.41 44.84
N ILE A 277 -19.56 -36.01 43.84
CA ILE A 277 -18.75 -37.25 43.94
C ILE A 277 -19.36 -38.56 43.36
N ILE A 278 -20.31 -38.54 42.40
CA ILE A 278 -20.62 -39.76 41.58
C ILE A 278 -20.66 -39.52 40.06
N PHE A 279 -20.81 -38.28 39.56
CA PHE A 279 -20.94 -38.03 38.10
C PHE A 279 -19.64 -37.87 37.30
N LEU A 280 -18.47 -37.92 37.94
CA LEU A 280 -17.19 -37.72 37.24
C LEU A 280 -16.86 -38.80 36.17
N PRO A 281 -17.08 -40.12 36.37
CA PRO A 281 -16.75 -41.12 35.36
C PRO A 281 -17.71 -41.12 34.17
N ALA A 282 -19.02 -40.87 34.38
CA ALA A 282 -19.99 -40.83 33.28
C ALA A 282 -19.76 -39.64 32.33
N ALA A 283 -19.40 -38.48 32.87
CA ALA A 283 -19.02 -37.32 32.06
C ALA A 283 -17.74 -37.56 31.24
N ILE A 284 -16.76 -38.31 31.79
CA ILE A 284 -15.54 -38.69 31.06
C ILE A 284 -15.85 -39.72 29.96
N VAL A 285 -16.71 -40.71 30.23
CA VAL A 285 -17.08 -41.76 29.26
C VAL A 285 -17.85 -41.20 28.05
N VAL A 286 -18.59 -40.10 28.20
CA VAL A 286 -19.31 -39.46 27.09
C VAL A 286 -18.50 -38.35 26.42
N ALA A 287 -17.76 -37.52 27.19
CA ALA A 287 -17.01 -36.40 26.62
C ALA A 287 -15.78 -36.85 25.81
N LEU A 288 -15.11 -37.94 26.22
CA LEU A 288 -13.90 -38.42 25.55
C LEU A 288 -14.15 -38.96 24.12
N PRO A 289 -15.17 -39.81 23.85
CA PRO A 289 -15.46 -40.23 22.48
C PRO A 289 -15.98 -39.08 21.61
N ILE A 290 -16.74 -38.13 22.16
CA ILE A 290 -17.17 -36.94 21.40
C ILE A 290 -15.95 -36.08 21.02
N ALA A 291 -15.04 -35.83 21.96
CA ALA A 291 -13.80 -35.10 21.70
C ALA A 291 -12.90 -35.83 20.68
N LEU A 292 -12.84 -37.16 20.72
CA LEU A 292 -12.09 -37.97 19.77
C LEU A 292 -12.69 -37.87 18.35
N VAL A 293 -14.02 -37.97 18.21
CA VAL A 293 -14.72 -37.81 16.92
C VAL A 293 -14.52 -36.41 16.36
N ILE A 294 -14.63 -35.37 17.20
CA ILE A 294 -14.36 -33.98 16.78
C ILE A 294 -12.90 -33.81 16.35
N HIS A 295 -11.95 -34.38 17.10
CA HIS A 295 -10.53 -34.30 16.74
C HIS A 295 -10.23 -34.99 15.40
N LEU A 296 -10.79 -36.19 15.17
CA LEU A 296 -10.65 -36.92 13.91
C LEU A 296 -11.30 -36.16 12.74
N ALA A 297 -12.49 -35.58 12.94
CA ALA A 297 -13.16 -34.77 11.91
C ALA A 297 -12.36 -33.50 11.56
N VAL A 298 -11.75 -32.84 12.55
CA VAL A 298 -10.88 -31.67 12.33
C VAL A 298 -9.60 -32.07 11.61
N GLN A 299 -8.99 -33.21 11.94
CA GLN A 299 -7.81 -33.71 11.24
C GLN A 299 -8.11 -34.10 9.79
N ASP A 300 -9.22 -34.80 9.53
CA ASP A 300 -9.66 -35.16 8.18
C ASP A 300 -9.99 -33.90 7.34
N HIS A 301 -10.67 -32.91 7.92
CA HIS A 301 -10.91 -31.64 7.23
C HIS A 301 -9.61 -30.91 6.87
N ARG A 302 -8.62 -30.88 7.79
CA ARG A 302 -7.29 -30.29 7.54
C ARG A 302 -6.51 -31.07 6.48
N GLN A 303 -6.63 -32.39 6.46
CA GLN A 303 -5.96 -33.22 5.46
C GLN A 303 -6.58 -33.02 4.08
N ARG A 304 -7.91 -33.01 3.97
CA ARG A 304 -8.61 -32.72 2.71
C ARG A 304 -8.33 -31.32 2.19
N SER A 305 -8.26 -30.31 3.06
CA SER A 305 -7.91 -28.96 2.65
C SER A 305 -6.45 -28.84 2.22
N ALA A 306 -5.52 -29.56 2.88
CA ALA A 306 -4.13 -29.64 2.46
C ALA A 306 -3.97 -30.35 1.11
N GLU A 307 -4.66 -31.47 0.88
CA GLU A 307 -4.65 -32.18 -0.41
C GLU A 307 -5.27 -31.35 -1.53
N ALA A 308 -6.39 -30.68 -1.27
CA ALA A 308 -7.01 -29.76 -2.24
C ALA A 308 -6.06 -28.58 -2.55
N GLY A 309 -5.39 -28.03 -1.54
CA GLY A 309 -4.38 -26.98 -1.70
C GLY A 309 -3.19 -27.44 -2.55
N LEU A 310 -2.70 -28.68 -2.34
CA LEU A 310 -1.62 -29.25 -3.16
C LEU A 310 -2.03 -29.46 -4.61
N ARG A 311 -3.24 -29.96 -4.87
CA ARG A 311 -3.76 -30.12 -6.24
C ARG A 311 -3.90 -28.77 -6.94
N ALA A 312 -4.48 -27.78 -6.26
CA ALA A 312 -4.62 -26.42 -6.79
C ALA A 312 -3.25 -25.79 -7.09
N ALA A 313 -2.26 -25.98 -6.21
CA ALA A 313 -0.90 -25.47 -6.42
C ALA A 313 -0.20 -26.17 -7.61
N GLN A 314 -0.39 -27.49 -7.77
CA GLN A 314 0.15 -28.23 -8.92
C GLN A 314 -0.53 -27.82 -10.24
N GLU A 315 -1.85 -27.60 -10.22
CA GLU A 315 -2.59 -27.12 -11.39
C GLU A 315 -2.14 -25.71 -11.78
N ALA A 316 -2.03 -24.80 -10.81
CA ALA A 316 -1.49 -23.46 -11.03
C ALA A 316 -0.06 -23.51 -11.57
N ARG A 317 0.78 -24.44 -11.12
CA ARG A 317 2.13 -24.59 -11.66
C ARG A 317 2.11 -25.04 -13.12
N ARG A 318 1.28 -26.02 -13.48
CA ARG A 318 1.14 -26.48 -14.87
C ARG A 318 0.61 -25.39 -15.79
N THR A 319 -0.34 -24.57 -15.32
CA THR A 319 -0.81 -23.43 -16.12
C THR A 319 0.28 -22.37 -16.26
N MET A 320 1.10 -22.09 -15.23
CA MET A 320 2.26 -21.22 -15.39
C MET A 320 3.26 -21.77 -16.42
N ASP A 321 3.61 -23.05 -16.32
CA ASP A 321 4.58 -23.67 -17.22
C ASP A 321 4.06 -23.66 -18.67
N ALA A 322 2.78 -23.98 -18.89
CA ALA A 322 2.14 -23.88 -20.21
C ALA A 322 2.09 -22.43 -20.75
N ALA A 323 1.87 -21.44 -19.88
CA ALA A 323 1.91 -20.02 -20.29
C ALA A 323 3.32 -19.60 -20.69
N GLN A 324 4.33 -20.06 -19.95
CA GLN A 324 5.73 -19.81 -20.28
C GLN A 324 6.15 -20.50 -21.57
N GLU A 325 5.66 -21.71 -21.84
CA GLU A 325 5.90 -22.39 -23.11
C GLU A 325 5.21 -21.65 -24.27
N GLN A 326 3.95 -21.25 -24.11
CA GLN A 326 3.19 -20.58 -25.17
C GLN A 326 3.70 -19.16 -25.46
N TRP A 327 4.05 -18.40 -24.43
CA TRP A 327 4.34 -16.96 -24.53
C TRP A 327 5.79 -16.59 -24.22
N GLY A 328 6.65 -17.55 -23.88
CA GLY A 328 8.03 -17.29 -23.45
C GLY A 328 8.91 -16.62 -24.51
N GLU A 329 8.72 -16.94 -25.78
CA GLU A 329 9.39 -16.21 -26.88
C GLU A 329 8.89 -14.77 -26.99
N CYS A 330 7.57 -14.59 -27.00
CA CYS A 330 6.97 -13.27 -27.05
C CYS A 330 7.47 -12.38 -25.90
N ALA A 331 7.44 -12.87 -24.67
CA ALA A 331 7.86 -12.06 -23.54
C ALA A 331 9.36 -11.76 -23.49
N ARG A 332 10.21 -12.66 -23.99
CA ARG A 332 11.62 -12.32 -24.20
C ARG A 332 11.76 -11.18 -25.22
N GLY A 333 10.96 -11.21 -26.29
CA GLY A 333 10.88 -10.12 -27.27
C GLY A 333 10.38 -8.80 -26.67
N ILE A 334 9.32 -8.85 -25.85
CA ILE A 334 8.80 -7.68 -25.12
C ILE A 334 9.87 -7.13 -24.17
N ALA A 335 10.51 -7.99 -23.37
CA ALA A 335 11.55 -7.58 -22.43
C ALA A 335 12.78 -6.99 -23.13
N ALA A 336 13.19 -7.54 -24.27
CA ALA A 336 14.28 -7.00 -25.08
C ALA A 336 13.91 -5.64 -25.72
N THR A 337 12.66 -5.51 -26.19
CA THR A 337 12.13 -4.26 -26.74
C THR A 337 12.05 -3.17 -25.67
N LEU A 338 11.55 -3.53 -24.48
CA LEU A 338 11.43 -2.67 -23.32
C LEU A 338 12.69 -2.70 -22.45
N SER A 339 13.85 -3.03 -23.01
CA SER A 339 15.11 -2.84 -22.29
C SER A 339 15.42 -1.33 -22.20
N PRO A 340 16.11 -0.86 -21.14
CA PRO A 340 16.47 0.55 -21.00
C PRO A 340 17.16 1.12 -22.25
N ALA A 341 18.11 0.39 -22.80
CA ALA A 341 18.89 0.81 -23.97
C ALA A 341 18.01 0.91 -25.24
N SER A 342 17.11 -0.06 -25.45
CA SER A 342 16.17 -0.03 -26.59
C SER A 342 15.21 1.15 -26.50
N VAL A 343 14.66 1.39 -25.31
CA VAL A 343 13.73 2.51 -25.05
C VAL A 343 14.44 3.85 -25.21
N GLU A 344 15.62 4.02 -24.60
CA GLU A 344 16.41 5.24 -24.69
C GLU A 344 16.83 5.56 -26.14
N GLY A 345 17.32 4.57 -26.88
CA GLY A 345 17.69 4.73 -28.29
C GLY A 345 16.49 5.12 -29.17
N HIS A 346 15.32 4.52 -28.91
CA HIS A 346 14.09 4.87 -29.63
C HIS A 346 13.61 6.29 -29.27
N LEU A 347 13.64 6.67 -27.98
CA LEU A 347 13.26 8.02 -27.54
C LEU A 347 14.15 9.10 -28.15
N HIS A 348 15.46 8.87 -28.25
CA HIS A 348 16.37 9.81 -28.92
C HIS A 348 16.09 9.96 -30.42
N THR A 349 15.59 8.90 -31.06
CA THR A 349 15.23 8.92 -32.48
C THR A 349 13.89 9.61 -32.71
N ALA A 350 12.88 9.28 -31.90
CA ALA A 350 11.51 9.78 -32.02
C ALA A 350 11.36 11.23 -31.51
N LEU A 351 12.11 11.60 -30.48
CA LEU A 351 12.06 12.90 -29.82
C LEU A 351 13.48 13.52 -29.80
N PRO A 352 14.01 13.91 -30.98
CA PRO A 352 15.38 14.39 -31.08
C PRO A 352 15.56 15.69 -30.29
N PRO A 353 16.73 15.88 -29.64
CA PRO A 353 17.02 17.12 -28.95
C PRO A 353 17.04 18.31 -29.94
N PRO A 354 16.71 19.52 -29.49
CA PRO A 354 16.76 20.71 -30.34
C PRO A 354 18.19 20.94 -30.87
N ARG A 355 18.30 21.26 -32.17
CA ARG A 355 19.59 21.42 -32.88
C ARG A 355 20.32 22.73 -32.58
N VAL A 356 19.66 23.73 -31.98
CA VAL A 356 20.20 25.08 -31.82
C VAL A 356 19.87 25.58 -30.40
N ALA A 357 20.91 25.86 -29.61
CA ALA A 357 20.91 26.27 -28.18
C ALA A 357 20.70 25.12 -27.16
N PRO A 358 21.34 25.21 -25.96
CA PRO A 358 21.43 24.08 -25.04
C PRO A 358 20.03 23.63 -24.66
N ALA A 359 19.82 22.30 -24.62
CA ALA A 359 18.60 21.70 -24.12
C ALA A 359 18.14 22.50 -22.89
N GLY A 360 16.87 22.92 -22.89
CA GLY A 360 16.35 23.77 -21.83
C GLY A 360 16.56 23.16 -20.45
N PRO A 361 16.16 23.83 -19.37
CA PRO A 361 16.38 23.32 -18.01
C PRO A 361 15.71 21.96 -17.74
N TRP A 362 14.89 21.50 -18.68
CA TRP A 362 14.05 20.32 -18.61
C TRP A 362 14.82 19.02 -18.87
N ARG A 363 14.68 18.11 -17.91
CA ARG A 363 15.06 16.71 -18.03
C ARG A 363 13.83 15.85 -17.79
N ALA A 364 13.61 14.88 -18.67
CA ALA A 364 12.61 13.84 -18.51
C ALA A 364 13.31 12.49 -18.42
N ALA A 365 12.96 11.71 -17.40
CA ALA A 365 13.45 10.35 -17.24
C ALA A 365 12.29 9.36 -17.24
N VAL A 366 12.32 8.36 -18.12
CA VAL A 366 11.41 7.23 -18.03
C VAL A 366 11.90 6.33 -16.89
N ARG A 367 11.04 6.09 -15.91
CA ARG A 367 11.39 5.32 -14.70
C ARG A 367 10.73 3.94 -14.68
N ARG A 368 9.55 3.81 -15.26
CA ARG A 368 8.78 2.56 -15.20
C ARG A 368 8.01 2.36 -16.49
N VAL A 369 8.08 1.15 -17.04
CA VAL A 369 7.28 0.70 -18.18
C VAL A 369 6.71 -0.67 -17.86
N LEU A 370 5.41 -0.76 -17.59
CA LEU A 370 4.78 -2.02 -17.19
C LEU A 370 3.79 -2.48 -18.24
N LEU A 371 3.80 -3.78 -18.53
CA LEU A 371 2.72 -4.40 -19.30
C LEU A 371 1.63 -4.86 -18.33
N ARG A 372 0.51 -4.13 -18.29
CA ARG A 372 -0.60 -4.36 -17.37
C ARG A 372 -1.69 -5.16 -18.04
N GLN A 373 -2.18 -6.23 -17.38
CA GLN A 373 -3.43 -6.87 -17.80
C GLN A 373 -4.59 -5.89 -17.60
N CYS A 374 -5.53 -5.88 -18.54
CA CYS A 374 -6.71 -5.02 -18.53
C CYS A 374 -7.92 -5.74 -19.12
N GLY A 375 -9.11 -5.31 -18.72
CA GLY A 375 -10.36 -5.96 -19.11
C GLY A 375 -10.59 -7.30 -18.40
N GLU A 376 -11.50 -8.11 -18.94
CA GLU A 376 -11.78 -9.44 -18.39
C GLU A 376 -10.53 -10.33 -18.43
N PRO A 377 -10.17 -11.03 -17.34
CA PRO A 377 -8.96 -11.83 -17.29
C PRO A 377 -8.83 -12.77 -18.48
N THR A 378 -9.89 -13.49 -18.84
CA THR A 378 -9.92 -14.46 -19.95
C THR A 378 -9.63 -13.87 -21.34
N ALA A 379 -9.71 -12.55 -21.51
CA ALA A 379 -9.50 -11.90 -22.81
C ALA A 379 -8.02 -11.72 -23.20
N ASN A 380 -7.06 -12.03 -22.30
CA ASN A 380 -5.61 -11.87 -22.55
C ASN A 380 -5.22 -10.47 -23.06
N ARG A 381 -5.86 -9.42 -22.56
CA ARG A 381 -5.61 -8.04 -23.02
C ARG A 381 -4.66 -7.30 -22.08
N HIS A 382 -3.78 -6.51 -22.69
CA HIS A 382 -2.73 -5.79 -22.01
C HIS A 382 -2.58 -4.35 -22.56
N GLY A 383 -2.11 -3.45 -21.71
CA GLY A 383 -1.68 -2.10 -22.08
C GLY A 383 -0.33 -1.78 -21.47
N VAL A 384 0.35 -0.78 -22.04
CA VAL A 384 1.64 -0.32 -21.54
C VAL A 384 1.43 0.89 -20.62
N GLU A 385 1.68 0.71 -19.32
CA GLU A 385 1.76 1.81 -18.36
C GLU A 385 3.16 2.44 -18.43
N VAL A 386 3.22 3.77 -18.51
CA VAL A 386 4.47 4.52 -18.63
C VAL A 386 4.53 5.60 -17.56
N THR A 387 5.57 5.57 -16.73
CA THR A 387 5.83 6.61 -15.72
C THR A 387 7.10 7.37 -16.07
N THR A 388 6.98 8.69 -16.04
CA THR A 388 8.07 9.63 -16.31
C THR A 388 8.25 10.58 -15.13
N ARG A 389 9.51 10.95 -14.86
CA ARG A 389 9.86 12.03 -13.93
C ARG A 389 10.34 13.23 -14.74
N TRP A 390 9.78 14.39 -14.43
CA TRP A 390 10.08 15.65 -15.08
C TRP A 390 10.72 16.58 -14.07
N THR A 391 11.93 17.04 -14.39
CA THR A 391 12.68 17.99 -13.57
C THR A 391 13.09 19.21 -14.36
N ALA A 392 13.09 20.37 -13.73
CA ALA A 392 13.69 21.59 -14.27
C ALA A 392 14.59 22.25 -13.24
N GLN A 393 15.74 22.77 -13.68
CA GLN A 393 16.63 23.59 -12.85
C GLN A 393 16.47 25.07 -13.20
N ARG A 394 16.59 25.94 -12.19
CA ARG A 394 16.77 27.37 -12.40
C ARG A 394 18.24 27.71 -12.17
N ALA A 395 18.80 28.59 -12.99
CA ALA A 395 20.19 29.03 -12.82
C ALA A 395 20.38 29.62 -11.40
N GLY A 396 21.37 29.13 -10.67
CA GLY A 396 21.68 29.59 -9.31
C GLY A 396 20.94 28.87 -8.18
N GLU A 397 20.11 27.84 -8.46
CA GLU A 397 19.36 27.09 -7.45
C GLU A 397 19.85 25.65 -7.28
N ALA A 398 19.93 25.19 -6.02
CA ALA A 398 20.43 23.86 -5.67
C ALA A 398 19.38 22.74 -5.77
N GLU A 399 18.09 23.07 -5.85
CA GLU A 399 17.00 22.11 -6.03
C GLU A 399 16.38 22.26 -7.43
N PRO A 400 15.76 21.21 -7.98
CA PRO A 400 14.95 21.39 -9.16
C PRO A 400 13.78 22.32 -8.81
N ALA A 401 13.67 23.42 -9.56
CA ALA A 401 12.58 24.39 -9.49
C ALA A 401 11.22 23.75 -9.82
N PHE A 402 11.24 22.64 -10.56
CA PHE A 402 10.08 21.78 -10.79
C PHE A 402 10.52 20.32 -10.72
N ASP A 403 9.74 19.47 -10.04
CA ASP A 403 9.96 18.03 -9.98
C ASP A 403 8.60 17.35 -9.79
N ALA A 404 8.17 16.60 -10.81
CA ALA A 404 6.89 15.90 -10.79
C ALA A 404 6.97 14.58 -11.54
N MET A 405 6.18 13.61 -11.08
CA MET A 405 6.01 12.33 -11.75
C MET A 405 4.65 12.29 -12.45
N PHE A 406 4.65 11.81 -13.69
CA PHE A 406 3.47 11.63 -14.50
C PHE A 406 3.37 10.18 -14.94
N THR A 407 2.16 9.63 -14.91
CA THR A 407 1.90 8.25 -15.31
C THR A 407 0.72 8.18 -16.26
N ARG A 408 0.99 7.61 -17.43
CA ARG A 408 -0.01 7.14 -18.37
C ARG A 408 -0.46 5.74 -17.94
N SER A 409 -1.57 5.68 -17.21
CA SER A 409 -2.16 4.43 -16.70
C SER A 409 -2.86 3.65 -17.81
N VAL A 410 -3.02 2.34 -17.61
CA VAL A 410 -3.83 1.48 -18.48
C VAL A 410 -5.26 1.44 -17.97
N ALA A 411 -6.21 1.77 -18.83
CA ALA A 411 -7.64 1.80 -18.49
C ALA A 411 -8.11 0.42 -18.01
N GLY A 412 -8.77 0.38 -16.84
CA GLY A 412 -9.30 -0.87 -16.28
C GLY A 412 -8.23 -1.93 -15.98
N ALA A 413 -6.99 -1.52 -15.71
CA ALA A 413 -5.92 -2.45 -15.37
C ALA A 413 -6.23 -3.22 -14.07
N THR A 414 -6.02 -4.53 -14.10
CA THR A 414 -6.06 -5.39 -12.91
C THR A 414 -4.96 -4.94 -11.94
N PRO A 415 -5.24 -4.79 -10.63
CA PRO A 415 -4.20 -4.48 -9.64
C PRO A 415 -3.10 -5.55 -9.61
N ASP A 416 -1.83 -5.16 -9.74
CA ASP A 416 -0.67 -6.07 -9.68
C ASP A 416 -0.15 -6.12 -8.24
N PRO A 417 -0.31 -7.25 -7.52
CA PRO A 417 0.08 -7.36 -6.11
C PRO A 417 1.59 -7.37 -5.89
N ARG A 418 2.41 -7.50 -6.95
CA ARG A 418 3.87 -7.46 -6.86
C ARG A 418 4.40 -6.04 -6.79
N LEU A 419 3.58 -5.04 -7.12
CA LEU A 419 3.96 -3.65 -6.99
C LEU A 419 3.65 -3.14 -5.58
N VAL A 420 4.53 -2.28 -5.06
CA VAL A 420 4.28 -1.53 -3.80
C VAL A 420 2.94 -0.79 -3.90
N HIS A 421 2.65 -0.24 -5.08
CA HIS A 421 1.34 0.31 -5.41
C HIS A 421 0.74 -0.48 -6.57
N ALA A 422 -0.26 -1.30 -6.27
CA ALA A 422 -0.97 -2.11 -7.26
C ALA A 422 -1.71 -1.27 -8.32
N ARG A 423 -1.95 0.02 -8.02
CA ARG A 423 -2.49 1.06 -8.92
C ARG A 423 -1.50 2.23 -8.97
N ARG A 424 -1.70 3.17 -9.91
CA ARG A 424 -0.92 4.42 -9.97
C ARG A 424 -0.81 5.04 -8.57
N PRO A 425 0.41 5.25 -8.05
CA PRO A 425 0.62 5.96 -6.81
C PRO A 425 -0.08 7.31 -6.81
N PRO A 426 -0.61 7.75 -5.66
CA PRO A 426 -1.37 8.98 -5.56
C PRO A 426 -0.68 10.26 -6.04
N TRP A 427 0.63 10.32 -5.85
CA TRP A 427 1.49 11.44 -6.20
C TRP A 427 2.01 11.36 -7.64
N GLU A 428 1.70 10.29 -8.37
CA GLU A 428 1.92 10.25 -9.80
C GLU A 428 0.71 10.89 -10.49
N LEU A 429 0.97 11.97 -11.22
CA LEU A 429 -0.06 12.76 -11.88
C LEU A 429 -0.56 12.04 -13.14
N PRO A 430 -1.87 12.09 -13.44
CA PRO A 430 -2.37 11.60 -14.71
C PRO A 430 -1.83 12.44 -15.88
N VAL A 431 -1.78 11.83 -17.04
CA VAL A 431 -1.66 12.54 -18.32
C VAL A 431 -3.01 12.59 -19.03
N ALA A 432 -3.05 13.16 -20.24
CA ALA A 432 -4.31 13.43 -20.95
C ALA A 432 -5.10 12.16 -21.30
N THR A 433 -4.44 11.04 -21.61
CA THR A 433 -5.11 9.79 -22.00
C THR A 433 -4.66 8.60 -21.18
N GLU A 434 -5.47 7.54 -21.23
CA GLU A 434 -5.07 6.22 -20.75
C GLU A 434 -4.51 5.37 -21.90
N ALA A 435 -3.64 4.42 -21.56
CA ALA A 435 -3.09 3.46 -22.50
C ALA A 435 -4.16 2.47 -23.00
N ALA A 436 -4.07 2.13 -24.28
CA ALA A 436 -5.03 1.27 -24.94
C ALA A 436 -4.89 -0.18 -24.46
N CYS A 437 -6.01 -0.83 -24.21
CA CYS A 437 -6.06 -2.24 -23.85
C CYS A 437 -6.16 -3.12 -25.12
N ARG A 438 -5.11 -3.90 -25.44
CA ARG A 438 -4.98 -4.67 -26.68
C ARG A 438 -4.73 -6.15 -26.42
N PRO A 439 -5.16 -7.09 -27.27
CA PRO A 439 -4.75 -8.50 -27.17
C PRO A 439 -3.22 -8.64 -27.04
N LEU A 440 -2.75 -9.54 -26.17
CA LEU A 440 -1.31 -9.81 -26.00
C LEU A 440 -0.64 -10.17 -27.33
N ALA A 441 -1.36 -10.89 -28.19
CA ALA A 441 -0.90 -11.28 -29.53
C ALA A 441 -0.49 -10.09 -30.41
N ASP A 442 -1.10 -8.90 -30.24
CA ASP A 442 -0.73 -7.71 -31.00
C ASP A 442 0.71 -7.25 -30.67
N TYR A 443 1.11 -7.36 -29.40
CA TYR A 443 2.48 -7.07 -28.96
C TYR A 443 3.48 -8.19 -29.32
N CYS A 444 2.98 -9.40 -29.57
CA CYS A 444 3.80 -10.54 -29.99
C CYS A 444 3.99 -10.62 -31.52
N GLY A 445 3.18 -9.91 -32.30
CA GLY A 445 3.20 -9.97 -33.77
C GLY A 445 4.33 -9.17 -34.43
N ALA A 446 4.38 -9.20 -35.76
CA ALA A 446 5.44 -8.60 -36.59
C ALA A 446 5.57 -7.06 -36.50
N GLY A 447 4.70 -6.38 -35.75
CA GLY A 447 4.79 -4.93 -35.44
C GLY A 447 4.73 -4.62 -33.94
N GLY A 448 4.72 -5.63 -33.07
CA GLY A 448 4.49 -5.47 -31.65
C GLY A 448 5.55 -4.61 -30.96
N SER A 449 6.82 -4.76 -31.34
CA SER A 449 7.90 -3.93 -30.81
C SER A 449 7.73 -2.45 -31.11
N ALA A 450 7.26 -2.10 -32.32
CA ALA A 450 6.99 -0.71 -32.68
C ALA A 450 5.82 -0.16 -31.85
N LEU A 451 4.75 -0.94 -31.68
CA LEU A 451 3.60 -0.56 -30.83
C LEU A 451 4.01 -0.29 -29.38
N LEU A 452 4.84 -1.16 -28.78
CA LEU A 452 5.34 -0.98 -27.42
C LEU A 452 6.12 0.34 -27.27
N LEU A 453 7.04 0.60 -28.20
CA LEU A 453 7.87 1.80 -28.18
C LEU A 453 7.05 3.07 -28.47
N GLU A 454 6.05 3.00 -29.34
CA GLU A 454 5.10 4.09 -29.58
C GLU A 454 4.28 4.44 -28.34
N ASP A 455 3.82 3.45 -27.56
CA ASP A 455 3.13 3.71 -26.31
C ASP A 455 4.05 4.38 -25.28
N VAL A 456 5.34 4.03 -25.26
CA VAL A 456 6.35 4.72 -24.43
C VAL A 456 6.55 6.17 -24.87
N VAL A 457 6.75 6.41 -26.18
CA VAL A 457 6.88 7.76 -26.75
C VAL A 457 5.63 8.59 -26.41
N ARG A 458 4.44 8.03 -26.57
CA ARG A 458 3.17 8.70 -26.25
C ARG A 458 3.09 9.05 -24.76
N GLY A 459 3.48 8.15 -23.87
CA GLY A 459 3.56 8.43 -22.43
C GLY A 459 4.47 9.62 -22.10
N VAL A 460 5.63 9.70 -22.77
CA VAL A 460 6.56 10.84 -22.61
C VAL A 460 5.98 12.13 -23.17
N THR A 461 5.39 12.12 -24.36
CA THR A 461 4.82 13.33 -24.98
C THR A 461 3.60 13.85 -24.22
N GLU A 462 2.71 12.98 -23.74
CA GLU A 462 1.54 13.42 -22.97
C GLU A 462 1.95 13.96 -21.59
N ALA A 463 3.01 13.42 -20.99
CA ALA A 463 3.58 13.97 -19.76
C ALA A 463 4.19 15.36 -19.99
N ARG A 464 4.89 15.57 -21.11
CA ARG A 464 5.38 16.90 -21.52
C ARG A 464 4.24 17.92 -21.61
N ASP A 465 3.14 17.51 -22.25
CA ASP A 465 1.99 18.38 -22.47
C ASP A 465 1.24 18.65 -21.15
N ALA A 466 1.17 17.66 -20.26
CA ALA A 466 0.64 17.82 -18.90
C ALA A 466 1.49 18.76 -18.03
N VAL A 467 2.83 18.70 -18.16
CA VAL A 467 3.73 19.69 -17.56
C VAL A 467 3.37 21.08 -18.08
N ALA A 468 3.29 21.28 -19.40
CA ALA A 468 2.96 22.57 -19.99
C ALA A 468 1.59 23.11 -19.57
N ALA A 469 0.63 22.24 -19.24
CA ALA A 469 -0.69 22.60 -18.74
C ALA A 469 -0.69 23.04 -17.25
N ALA A 470 0.35 22.73 -16.48
CA ALA A 470 0.49 23.13 -15.06
C ALA A 470 0.91 24.62 -14.87
N ARG A 471 0.53 25.48 -15.82
CA ARG A 471 0.71 26.94 -15.78
C ARG A 471 -0.29 27.61 -14.86
#